data_AF-A0A2V9LGA6-F1
#
_entry.id   AF-A0A2V9LGA6-F1
#
_cell.length_a   1.000
_cell.length_b   1.000
_cell.length_c   1.000
_cell.angle_alpha   90.00
_cell.angle_beta   90.00
_cell.angle_gamma   90.00
#
_symmetry.space_group_name_H-M   'P 1'
#
loop_
_entity.id
_entity.type
_entity.pdbx_description
1 polymer ?
#
loop_
_entity_poly.entity_id
_entity_poly.type
_entity_poly.pdbx_seq_one_letter_code
_entity_poly.pdbx_strand_id
1 'polypeptide(L)'
;MQAFQSLPLSFEPNRGQTDPDVKFLSRSRSHTVFLTGTEMVLDFTDRDSAPSGAPQRSAEKLSLKHPSRTSKSGKDLAGVVRVKLVASNSAPKVSGTERLPGFVNYLIGNDPRRWQT
;
A
#
# COMPACT_ATOMS: atom_id res chain seq x y z
N MET A 1 -21.35 16.17 15.33
CA MET A 1 -19.98 15.86 14.92
C MET A 1 -20.04 14.67 13.97
N GLN A 2 -19.98 14.92 12.65
CA GLN A 2 -19.88 13.85 11.65
C GLN A 2 -18.61 13.05 11.91
N ALA A 3 -18.77 11.76 12.26
CA ALA A 3 -17.68 10.80 12.21
C ALA A 3 -17.24 10.68 10.75
N PHE A 4 -15.98 11.00 10.46
CA PHE A 4 -15.36 10.61 9.21
C PHE A 4 -15.59 9.10 9.06
N GLN A 5 -16.39 8.73 8.06
CA GLN A 5 -16.78 7.36 7.75
C GLN A 5 -15.57 6.44 7.92
N SER A 6 -15.68 5.54 8.88
CA SER A 6 -14.60 4.70 9.40
C SER A 6 -13.98 3.86 8.29
N LEU A 7 -12.90 4.36 7.69
CA LEU A 7 -11.90 3.47 7.13
C LEU A 7 -11.18 2.86 8.35
N PRO A 8 -11.32 1.56 8.64
CA PRO A 8 -10.58 0.95 9.74
C PRO A 8 -9.08 1.00 9.39
N LEU A 9 -8.42 2.10 9.75
CA LEU A 9 -6.99 2.28 9.58
C LEU A 9 -6.28 1.46 10.66
N SER A 10 -5.76 0.31 10.25
CA SER A 10 -4.83 -0.47 11.07
C SER A 10 -3.41 -0.05 10.74
N PHE A 11 -2.58 0.16 11.76
CA PHE A 11 -1.18 0.53 11.59
C PHE A 11 -0.26 -0.66 11.86
N GLU A 12 0.73 -0.82 11.00
CA GLU A 12 1.78 -1.83 11.10
C GLU A 12 3.11 -1.11 11.36
N PRO A 13 3.90 -1.53 12.36
CA PRO A 13 5.24 -0.98 12.54
C PRO A 13 6.14 -1.40 11.37
N ASN A 14 6.97 -0.47 10.89
CA ASN A 14 7.98 -0.79 9.90
C ASN A 14 9.08 -1.64 10.54
N ARG A 15 9.22 -2.88 10.06
CA ARG A 15 10.27 -3.85 10.40
C ARG A 15 11.14 -4.16 9.18
N GLY A 16 11.30 -3.18 8.28
CA GLY A 16 12.09 -3.31 7.05
C GLY A 16 11.27 -3.71 5.83
N GLN A 17 9.96 -3.51 5.84
CA GLN A 17 9.10 -3.80 4.69
C GLN A 17 9.05 -2.62 3.70
N THR A 18 9.47 -1.44 4.14
CA THR A 18 9.58 -0.21 3.34
C THR A 18 10.77 0.63 3.82
N ASP A 19 10.90 1.85 3.32
CA ASP A 19 11.97 2.81 3.64
C ASP A 19 12.18 2.95 5.16
N PRO A 20 13.44 2.93 5.68
CA PRO A 20 13.74 2.99 7.12
C PRO A 20 13.21 4.24 7.87
N ASP A 21 12.94 5.33 7.17
CA ASP A 21 12.42 6.56 7.79
C ASP A 21 10.94 6.43 8.15
N VAL A 22 10.21 5.51 7.51
CA VAL A 22 8.83 5.17 7.87
C VAL A 22 8.82 4.44 9.21
N LYS A 23 7.99 4.91 10.14
CA LYS A 23 7.78 4.30 11.46
C LYS A 23 6.58 3.37 11.47
N PHE A 24 5.49 3.81 10.85
CA PHE A 24 4.27 3.04 10.72
C PHE A 24 3.69 3.19 9.32
N LEU A 25 2.95 2.19 8.88
CA LEU A 25 2.20 2.22 7.64
C LEU A 25 0.79 1.68 7.85
N SER A 26 -0.14 2.13 7.03
CA SER A 26 -1.48 1.57 6.96
C SER A 26 -1.80 1.21 5.51
N ARG A 27 -2.44 0.05 5.31
CA ARG A 27 -2.78 -0.43 3.98
C ARG A 27 -4.27 -0.62 3.82
N SER A 28 -4.76 -0.21 2.67
CA SER A 28 -6.07 -0.59 2.16
C SER A 28 -5.93 -1.13 0.73
N ARG A 29 -7.05 -1.50 0.10
CA ARG A 29 -7.05 -1.91 -1.31
C ARG A 29 -6.61 -0.79 -2.25
N SER A 30 -7.01 0.45 -1.97
CA SER A 30 -6.86 1.57 -2.90
C SER A 30 -5.73 2.54 -2.55
N HIS A 31 -5.13 2.43 -1.36
CA HIS A 31 -4.03 3.31 -0.97
C HIS A 31 -3.17 2.72 0.14
N THR A 32 -1.95 3.25 0.25
CA THR A 32 -1.05 3.05 1.39
C THR A 32 -0.74 4.39 2.04
N VAL A 33 -0.79 4.43 3.37
CA VAL A 33 -0.34 5.57 4.18
C VAL A 33 1.01 5.21 4.79
N PHE A 34 2.00 6.09 4.66
CA PHE A 34 3.29 5.99 5.32
C PHE A 34 3.43 7.15 6.31
N LEU A 35 3.81 6.84 7.54
CA LEU A 35 4.06 7.81 8.60
C LEU A 35 5.53 7.81 8.97
N THR A 36 6.20 8.94 8.74
CA THR A 36 7.54 9.20 9.27
C THR A 36 7.43 9.95 10.59
N GLY A 37 8.54 10.45 11.13
CA GLY A 37 8.49 11.32 12.30
C GLY A 37 7.74 12.64 12.04
N THR A 38 7.90 13.22 10.85
CA THR A 38 7.50 14.61 10.55
C THR A 38 6.64 14.76 9.29
N GLU A 39 6.44 13.67 8.56
CA GLU A 39 5.70 13.65 7.30
C GLU A 39 4.71 12.49 7.27
N MET A 40 3.65 12.69 6.47
CA MET A 40 2.72 11.64 6.06
C MET A 40 2.70 11.58 4.54
N VAL A 41 2.81 10.39 3.97
CA VAL A 41 2.70 10.14 2.53
C VAL A 41 1.50 9.24 2.27
N LEU A 42 0.54 9.71 1.47
CA LEU A 42 -0.56 8.91 0.95
C LEU A 42 -0.27 8.58 -0.52
N ASP A 43 -0.23 7.29 -0.82
CA ASP A 43 -0.06 6.78 -2.17
C ASP A 43 -1.35 6.08 -2.61
N PHE A 44 -2.00 6.61 -3.65
CA PHE A 44 -3.25 6.09 -4.24
C PHE A 44 -3.00 5.17 -5.44
N THR A 45 -1.78 4.70 -5.64
CA THR A 45 -1.46 3.78 -6.73
C THR A 45 -2.21 2.46 -6.55
N ASP A 46 -3.05 2.13 -7.53
CA ASP A 46 -3.82 0.89 -7.54
C ASP A 46 -2.89 -0.33 -7.59
N ARG A 47 -2.95 -1.16 -6.54
CA ARG A 47 -2.14 -2.39 -6.43
C ARG A 47 -2.61 -3.48 -7.41
N ASP A 48 -3.81 -3.38 -7.98
CA ASP A 48 -4.31 -4.30 -8.99
C ASP A 48 -3.70 -4.03 -10.39
N SER A 49 -2.91 -2.96 -10.54
CA SER A 49 -2.21 -2.63 -11.80
C SER A 49 -0.81 -3.25 -11.94
N ALA A 50 -0.34 -4.04 -10.97
CA ALA A 50 0.92 -4.77 -11.11
C ALA A 50 0.72 -5.96 -12.09
N PRO A 51 1.56 -6.14 -13.13
CA PRO A 51 1.44 -7.30 -14.02
C PRO A 51 1.75 -8.56 -13.21
N SER A 52 0.71 -9.36 -12.97
CA SER A 52 0.80 -10.67 -12.35
C SER A 52 1.73 -11.56 -13.18
N GLY A 53 2.96 -11.75 -12.71
CA GLY A 53 3.95 -12.67 -13.26
C GLY A 53 3.64 -14.11 -12.88
N ALA A 54 2.52 -14.64 -13.37
CA ALA A 54 2.26 -16.09 -13.41
C ALA A 54 2.25 -16.54 -14.88
N PRO A 55 3.02 -17.56 -15.28
CA PRO A 55 2.99 -18.06 -16.65
C PRO A 55 1.63 -18.73 -16.90
N GLN A 56 0.78 -18.01 -17.64
CA GLN A 56 -0.49 -18.53 -18.14
C GLN A 56 -0.17 -19.62 -19.17
N ARG A 57 -0.13 -20.87 -18.71
CA ARG A 57 -0.02 -22.05 -19.55
C ARG A 57 -1.33 -22.18 -20.33
N SER A 58 -1.40 -21.62 -21.54
CA SER A 58 -2.49 -21.85 -22.48
C SER A 58 -1.96 -22.55 -23.72
N ALA A 59 -2.22 -23.85 -23.78
CA ALA A 59 -2.28 -24.56 -25.05
C ALA A 59 -3.39 -23.90 -25.91
N GLU A 60 -3.00 -23.55 -27.14
CA GLU A 60 -3.78 -23.48 -28.38
C GLU A 60 -5.31 -23.21 -28.30
N LYS A 61 -5.81 -22.18 -29.01
CA LYS A 61 -6.09 -22.22 -30.47
C LYS A 61 -7.18 -21.19 -30.88
N LEU A 62 -6.79 -20.31 -31.80
CA LEU A 62 -7.59 -19.74 -32.93
C LEU A 62 -8.91 -18.95 -32.70
N SER A 63 -8.77 -17.63 -32.91
CA SER A 63 -9.52 -16.79 -33.87
C SER A 63 -10.94 -16.29 -33.53
N LEU A 64 -11.10 -14.96 -33.41
CA LEU A 64 -11.72 -14.07 -34.41
C LEU A 64 -12.06 -12.68 -33.79
N LYS A 65 -11.44 -11.66 -34.40
CA LYS A 65 -11.75 -10.21 -34.39
C LYS A 65 -12.99 -9.76 -33.58
N HIS A 66 -12.76 -8.97 -32.54
CA HIS A 66 -13.68 -7.90 -32.11
C HIS A 66 -12.87 -6.64 -31.78
N PRO A 67 -13.36 -5.45 -32.18
CA PRO A 67 -12.59 -4.21 -32.14
C PRO A 67 -12.30 -3.81 -30.70
N SER A 68 -11.08 -3.31 -30.51
CA SER A 68 -10.57 -2.69 -29.30
C SER A 68 -11.61 -1.73 -28.73
N ARG A 69 -12.35 -2.16 -27.69
CA ARG A 69 -13.15 -1.24 -26.88
C ARG A 69 -12.16 -0.32 -26.18
N THR A 70 -12.04 0.88 -26.72
CA THR A 70 -11.50 2.05 -26.04
C THR A 70 -12.26 2.24 -24.73
N SER A 71 -11.68 1.80 -23.62
CA SER A 71 -11.97 2.39 -22.31
C SER A 71 -10.79 3.27 -21.94
N LYS A 72 -10.79 4.50 -22.45
CA LYS A 72 -10.26 5.63 -21.69
C LYS A 72 -11.20 5.79 -20.49
N SER A 73 -10.94 5.08 -19.40
CA SER A 73 -11.65 5.27 -18.14
C SER A 73 -10.75 4.82 -16.99
N GLY A 74 -10.35 5.77 -16.15
CA GLY A 74 -9.81 5.50 -14.81
C GLY A 74 -8.31 5.70 -14.58
N LYS A 75 -7.52 6.21 -15.54
CA LYS A 75 -6.05 6.35 -15.36
C LYS A 75 -5.59 7.63 -14.63
N ASP A 76 -6.49 8.31 -13.92
CA ASP A 76 -6.26 9.66 -13.36
C ASP A 76 -6.38 9.76 -11.82
N LEU A 77 -6.30 8.65 -11.07
CA LEU A 77 -6.30 8.71 -9.60
C LEU A 77 -5.02 8.18 -8.93
N ALA A 78 -4.02 7.74 -9.70
CA ALA A 78 -2.71 7.41 -9.14
C ALA A 78 -1.95 8.71 -8.82
N GLY A 79 -2.08 9.17 -7.58
CA GLY A 79 -1.41 10.37 -7.07
C GLY A 79 -0.73 10.09 -5.74
N VAL A 80 0.32 10.86 -5.46
CA VAL A 80 0.99 10.88 -4.16
C VAL A 80 0.72 12.21 -3.49
N VAL A 81 0.15 12.17 -2.29
CA VAL A 81 -0.03 13.34 -1.44
C VAL A 81 0.98 13.26 -0.30
N ARG A 82 1.87 14.26 -0.23
CA ARG A 82 2.82 14.41 0.87
C ARG A 82 2.38 15.56 1.77
N VAL A 83 2.21 15.28 3.05
CA VAL A 83 1.91 16.26 4.09
C VAL A 83 3.15 16.41 4.96
N LYS A 84 3.66 17.63 5.05
CA LYS A 84 4.76 17.99 5.95
C LYS A 84 4.24 18.85 7.09
N LEU A 85 4.54 18.44 8.32
CA LEU A 85 4.17 19.22 9.51
C LEU A 85 5.16 20.36 9.68
N VAL A 86 4.72 21.59 9.38
CA VAL A 86 5.52 22.80 9.56
C VAL A 86 5.80 23.02 11.05
N ALA A 87 7.03 23.42 11.40
CA ALA A 87 7.50 23.61 12.77
C ALA A 87 7.37 22.37 13.67
N SER A 88 7.35 21.16 13.09
CA SER A 88 7.40 19.92 13.85
C SER A 88 8.74 19.74 14.57
N ASN A 89 8.71 19.03 15.71
CA ASN A 89 9.92 18.56 16.36
C ASN A 89 10.74 17.72 15.36
N SER A 90 12.02 18.06 15.17
CA SER A 90 12.89 17.38 14.21
C SER A 90 13.20 15.92 14.57
N ALA A 91 13.03 15.53 15.84
CA ALA A 91 13.21 14.15 16.31
C ALA A 91 12.07 13.72 17.24
N PRO A 92 10.85 13.54 16.71
CA PRO A 92 9.70 13.17 17.53
C PRO A 92 9.81 11.70 17.95
N LYS A 93 9.38 11.41 19.18
CA LYS A 93 9.21 10.04 19.65
C LYS A 93 7.84 9.54 19.18
N VAL A 94 7.82 8.56 18.28
CA VAL A 94 6.59 7.97 17.74
C VAL A 94 6.45 6.55 18.27
N SER A 95 5.28 6.22 18.83
CA SER A 95 4.96 4.90 19.38
C SER A 95 3.52 4.51 19.04
N GLY A 96 3.27 3.23 18.80
CA GLY A 96 1.90 2.70 18.69
C GLY A 96 1.25 2.67 20.08
N THR A 97 0.00 3.11 20.17
CA THR A 97 -0.74 3.22 21.44
C THR A 97 -1.46 1.92 21.77
N GLU A 98 -2.40 1.52 20.91
CA GLU A 98 -3.22 0.33 21.08
C GLU A 98 -2.87 -0.70 20.00
N ARG A 99 -2.55 -1.92 20.44
CA ARG A 99 -2.33 -3.03 19.53
C ARG A 99 -3.68 -3.64 19.17
N LEU A 100 -4.06 -3.50 17.91
CA LEU A 100 -5.27 -4.13 17.39
C LEU A 100 -5.14 -5.67 17.38
N PRO A 101 -6.24 -6.40 17.61
CA PRO A 101 -6.26 -7.85 17.47
C PRO A 101 -6.08 -8.21 15.99
N GLY A 102 -4.97 -8.87 15.66
CA GLY A 102 -4.64 -9.26 14.29
C GLY A 102 -3.13 -9.43 14.09
N PHE A 103 -2.76 -10.26 13.12
CA PHE A 103 -1.38 -10.47 12.71
C PHE A 103 -1.28 -10.30 11.19
N VAL A 104 -0.25 -9.59 10.74
CA VAL A 104 0.08 -9.42 9.32
C VAL A 104 1.44 -10.07 9.10
N ASN A 105 1.49 -11.06 8.22
CA ASN A 105 2.71 -11.78 7.87
C ASN A 105 3.27 -11.27 6.54
N TYR A 106 4.59 -11.11 6.47
CA TYR A 106 5.29 -10.68 5.27
C TYR A 106 6.11 -11.82 4.69
N LEU A 107 5.64 -12.36 3.56
CA LEU A 107 6.30 -13.46 2.84
C LEU A 107 7.10 -12.89 1.66
N ILE A 108 8.20 -12.20 1.94
CA ILE A 108 8.98 -11.50 0.92
C ILE A 108 9.97 -12.46 0.26
N GLY A 109 9.76 -12.76 -1.01
CA GLY A 109 10.61 -13.67 -1.79
C GLY A 109 10.33 -15.15 -1.51
N ASN A 110 11.18 -16.02 -2.06
CA ASN A 110 11.02 -17.48 -2.01
C ASN A 110 11.77 -18.17 -0.85
N ASP A 111 12.49 -17.41 -0.01
CA ASP A 111 13.21 -17.95 1.16
C ASP A 111 12.37 -17.74 2.43
N PRO A 112 11.85 -18.81 3.07
CA PRO A 112 11.06 -18.71 4.29
C PRO A 112 11.80 -18.09 5.48
N ARG A 113 13.14 -18.12 5.48
CA ARG A 113 13.94 -17.47 6.54
C ARG A 113 13.86 -15.95 6.47
N ARG A 114 13.41 -15.40 5.33
CA ARG A 114 13.19 -13.96 5.12
C ARG A 114 11.75 -13.55 5.40
N TRP A 115 10.88 -14.49 5.75
CA TRP A 115 9.50 -14.18 6.10
C TRP A 115 9.43 -13.57 7.50
N GLN A 116 8.53 -12.60 7.67
CA GLN A 116 8.21 -12.02 8.97
C GLN A 116 6.83 -12.54 9.39
N THR A 117 6.80 -13.32 10.47
CA THR A 117 5.58 -13.90 11.05
C THR A 117 5.45 -13.54 12.53
#